data_AF-A0AAE0WPQ2-F1
#
_entry.id   AF-A0AAE0WPQ2-F1
#
_cell.length_a   1.000
_cell.length_b   1.000
_cell.length_c   1.000
_cell.angle_alpha   90.00
_cell.angle_beta   90.00
_cell.angle_gamma   90.00
#
_symmetry.space_group_name_H-M   'P 1'
#
loop_
_entity.id
_entity.type
_entity.pdbx_description
1 polymer ?
#
loop_
_entity_poly.entity_id
_entity_poly.type
_entity_poly.pdbx_seq_one_letter_code
_entity_poly.pdbx_strand_id
1 'polypeptide(L)'
;MPPRYFKNDAPAARRDPRRQLEASLTRLVKEYPPSKLRPGGGLFHGPVSVAYTFLVLQQLYPDLEIEQRHLGTWSAAYLEHAQKNFQTYPGPQPGKCGVMDDVLCLLAIGAASSKEAEMAQDLCDYSAEVLDPDTENEWLYGRAGYLYLLRLVKASFIDKPEILKLITDTQDDVIDVILETPRPWKWHGKAYVGAVHGAFGIITQIVLTNPTKYAPKLEMELAVLLTYQYESGNFPSSIPPEKDRLVQICHGAPGVVISLQSIREYFPSLKDKIEKAIAKGRECILERGLLTKEPCLCHGISGNALALEDKDFEHFLTYTTGHEIKSMEKDGLLDPSSAPESLFGGEAGRAWTWAVADRGLTKRVLGYNDL
;
A
#
# COMPACT_ATOMS: atom_id res chain seq x y z
N MET A 1 11.28 20.55 -18.20
CA MET A 1 11.67 19.17 -17.84
C MET A 1 10.87 18.24 -18.74
N PRO A 2 11.47 17.16 -19.27
CA PRO A 2 10.73 16.15 -20.02
C PRO A 2 9.62 15.51 -19.16
N PRO A 3 8.57 14.96 -19.78
CA PRO A 3 7.54 14.19 -19.07
C PRO A 3 8.18 13.03 -18.28
N ARG A 4 7.67 12.74 -17.09
CA ARG A 4 8.11 11.59 -16.26
C ARG A 4 7.30 10.33 -16.52
N TYR A 5 6.83 10.18 -17.76
CA TYR A 5 6.02 9.05 -18.22
C TYR A 5 6.24 8.83 -19.72
N PHE A 6 6.00 7.60 -20.17
CA PHE A 6 5.99 7.17 -21.55
C PHE A 6 4.60 7.36 -22.16
N LYS A 7 4.55 7.63 -23.46
CA LYS A 7 3.28 7.63 -24.18
C LYS A 7 2.73 6.20 -24.24
N ASN A 8 1.43 6.08 -23.98
CA ASN A 8 0.70 4.83 -24.11
C ASN A 8 0.08 4.73 -25.52
N ASP A 9 0.94 4.53 -26.53
CA ASP A 9 0.56 4.47 -27.96
C ASP A 9 0.76 3.06 -28.57
N ALA A 10 1.32 2.13 -27.81
CA ALA A 10 1.47 0.75 -28.22
C ALA A 10 0.12 0.01 -28.23
N PRO A 11 -0.08 -0.97 -29.11
CA PRO A 11 -1.25 -1.85 -29.02
C PRO A 11 -1.32 -2.57 -27.67
N ALA A 12 -2.54 -2.76 -27.17
CA ALA A 12 -2.78 -3.55 -25.97
C ALA A 12 -2.14 -4.94 -26.10
N ALA A 13 -1.40 -5.35 -25.06
CA ALA A 13 -0.61 -6.57 -25.04
C ALA A 13 -0.68 -7.20 -23.66
N ARG A 14 -0.23 -8.46 -23.56
CA ARG A 14 -0.14 -9.18 -22.28
C ARG A 14 1.12 -10.06 -22.24
N ARG A 15 1.52 -10.45 -21.04
CA ARG A 15 2.60 -11.41 -20.78
C ARG A 15 2.04 -12.59 -19.97
N ASP A 16 2.79 -13.68 -19.92
CA ASP A 16 2.49 -14.80 -19.01
C ASP A 16 2.75 -14.34 -17.57
N PRO A 17 1.71 -14.13 -16.75
CA PRO A 17 1.87 -13.53 -15.43
C PRO A 17 2.61 -14.47 -14.47
N ARG A 18 2.42 -15.79 -14.57
CA ARG A 18 3.17 -16.76 -13.74
C ARG A 18 4.67 -16.64 -13.98
N ARG A 19 5.09 -16.62 -15.24
CA ARG A 19 6.51 -16.51 -15.58
C ARG A 19 7.12 -15.19 -15.09
N GLN A 20 6.35 -14.10 -15.14
CA GLN A 20 6.85 -12.80 -14.67
C GLN A 20 6.90 -12.73 -13.14
N LEU A 21 5.93 -13.32 -12.44
CA LEU A 21 5.97 -13.49 -10.98
C LEU A 21 7.24 -14.24 -10.56
N GLU A 22 7.48 -15.42 -11.12
CA GLU A 22 8.68 -16.23 -10.81
C GLU A 22 9.96 -15.46 -11.10
N ALA A 23 10.05 -14.79 -12.25
CA ALA A 23 11.21 -13.96 -12.59
C ALA A 23 11.43 -12.80 -11.61
N SER A 24 10.36 -12.17 -11.11
CA SER A 24 10.43 -11.12 -10.08
C SER A 24 10.98 -11.66 -8.77
N LEU A 25 10.41 -12.77 -8.29
CA LEU A 25 10.84 -13.39 -7.03
C LEU A 25 12.27 -13.93 -7.12
N THR A 26 12.66 -14.50 -8.25
CA THR A 26 14.04 -14.94 -8.50
C THR A 26 15.03 -13.78 -8.43
N ARG A 27 14.73 -12.63 -9.07
CA ARG A 27 15.59 -11.43 -8.96
C ARG A 27 15.62 -10.92 -7.53
N LEU A 28 14.47 -10.86 -6.86
CA LEU A 28 14.35 -10.44 -5.47
C LEU A 28 15.32 -11.19 -4.55
N VAL A 29 15.32 -12.53 -4.58
CA VAL A 29 16.17 -13.33 -3.68
C VAL A 29 17.64 -13.39 -4.10
N LYS A 30 17.94 -13.26 -5.40
CA LYS A 30 19.33 -13.30 -5.90
C LYS A 30 20.06 -11.98 -5.71
N GLU A 31 19.38 -10.86 -6.00
CA GLU A 31 19.97 -9.53 -5.97
C GLU A 31 19.89 -8.93 -4.56
N TYR A 32 18.79 -9.21 -3.85
CA TYR A 32 18.49 -8.69 -2.52
C TYR A 32 18.24 -9.82 -1.49
N PRO A 33 19.17 -10.77 -1.29
CA PRO A 33 19.03 -11.77 -0.23
C PRO A 33 19.01 -11.11 1.15
N PRO A 34 18.43 -11.75 2.19
CA PRO A 34 18.25 -11.15 3.51
C PRO A 34 19.49 -10.43 4.06
N SER A 35 20.67 -11.06 3.93
CA SER A 35 21.94 -10.51 4.44
C SER A 35 22.40 -9.20 3.81
N LYS A 36 21.85 -8.80 2.65
CA LYS A 36 22.16 -7.52 2.00
C LYS A 36 21.15 -6.42 2.32
N LEU A 37 20.00 -6.75 2.92
CA LEU A 37 18.96 -5.76 3.18
C LEU A 37 19.35 -4.88 4.37
N ARG A 38 19.15 -3.58 4.19
CA ARG A 38 19.19 -2.63 5.30
C ARG A 38 17.96 -2.87 6.18
N PRO A 39 18.13 -3.07 7.50
CA PRO A 39 17.01 -3.15 8.42
C PRO A 39 16.21 -1.84 8.43
N GLY A 40 14.92 -1.92 8.74
CA GLY A 40 14.04 -0.77 8.85
C GLY A 40 13.07 -0.63 7.67
N GLY A 41 11.94 0.03 7.92
CA GLY A 41 10.97 0.43 6.90
C GLY A 41 9.63 -0.30 6.94
N GLY A 42 9.42 -1.17 7.94
CA GLY A 42 8.16 -1.86 8.17
C GLY A 42 7.62 -2.54 6.91
N LEU A 43 6.34 -2.37 6.62
CA LEU A 43 5.70 -2.90 5.42
C LEU A 43 6.03 -2.12 4.15
N PHE A 44 6.63 -0.92 4.24
CA PHE A 44 6.90 -0.12 3.06
C PHE A 44 8.17 -0.58 2.34
N HIS A 45 9.27 -0.74 3.09
CA HIS A 45 10.55 -1.22 2.57
C HIS A 45 11.36 -2.06 3.55
N GLY A 46 12.50 -2.60 3.09
CA GLY A 46 13.36 -3.44 3.91
C GLY A 46 12.78 -4.85 4.15
N PRO A 47 13.39 -5.60 5.09
CA PRO A 47 13.15 -7.04 5.24
C PRO A 47 11.72 -7.41 5.61
N VAL A 48 11.05 -6.60 6.45
CA VAL A 48 9.67 -6.87 6.88
C VAL A 48 8.71 -6.79 5.68
N SER A 49 8.88 -5.79 4.81
CA SER A 49 8.09 -5.66 3.58
C SER A 49 8.22 -6.86 2.62
N VAL A 50 9.45 -7.39 2.48
CA VAL A 50 9.76 -8.54 1.63
C VAL A 50 9.20 -9.82 2.25
N ALA A 51 9.40 -10.01 3.55
CA ALA A 51 8.82 -11.12 4.30
C ALA A 51 7.31 -11.19 4.15
N TYR A 52 6.62 -10.06 4.37
CA TYR A 52 5.16 -10.00 4.27
C TYR A 52 4.67 -10.37 2.87
N THR A 53 5.37 -9.93 1.83
CA THR A 53 5.07 -10.31 0.44
C THR A 53 5.16 -11.83 0.26
N PHE A 54 6.26 -12.46 0.70
CA PHE A 54 6.40 -13.92 0.61
C PHE A 54 5.36 -14.66 1.44
N LEU A 55 5.02 -14.17 2.63
CA LEU A 55 4.01 -14.75 3.50
C LEU A 55 2.65 -14.83 2.80
N VAL A 56 2.20 -13.72 2.19
CA VAL A 56 0.92 -13.68 1.48
C VAL A 56 0.97 -14.53 0.21
N LEU A 57 2.07 -14.48 -0.55
CA LEU A 57 2.22 -15.30 -1.75
C LEU A 57 2.26 -16.80 -1.44
N GLN A 58 2.85 -17.23 -0.33
CA GLN A 58 2.84 -18.64 0.10
C GLN A 58 1.43 -19.18 0.29
N GLN A 59 0.49 -18.35 0.76
CA GLN A 59 -0.91 -18.75 0.92
C GLN A 59 -1.61 -18.95 -0.44
N LEU A 60 -1.21 -18.16 -1.44
CA LEU A 60 -1.75 -18.24 -2.80
C LEU A 60 -1.11 -19.36 -3.63
N TYR A 61 0.14 -19.69 -3.34
CA TYR A 61 1.00 -20.62 -4.07
C TYR A 61 1.72 -21.58 -3.12
N PRO A 62 1.02 -22.56 -2.52
CA PRO A 62 1.58 -23.42 -1.48
C PRO A 62 2.81 -24.22 -1.94
N ASP A 63 2.82 -24.64 -3.20
CA ASP A 63 3.85 -25.50 -3.78
C ASP A 63 4.92 -24.74 -4.59
N LEU A 64 4.80 -23.40 -4.71
CA LEU A 64 5.76 -22.63 -5.50
C LEU A 64 7.11 -22.55 -4.78
N GLU A 65 8.16 -22.89 -5.52
CA GLU A 65 9.54 -22.75 -5.09
C GLU A 65 10.27 -21.72 -5.93
N ILE A 66 11.14 -20.95 -5.27
CA ILE A 66 12.06 -20.02 -5.91
C ILE A 66 13.46 -20.35 -5.38
N GLU A 67 14.40 -20.60 -6.29
CA GLU A 67 15.75 -21.05 -5.93
C GLU A 67 15.72 -22.27 -4.97
N GLN A 68 14.88 -23.27 -5.30
CA GLN A 68 14.73 -24.54 -4.56
C GLN A 68 14.25 -24.39 -3.11
N ARG A 69 13.53 -23.31 -2.81
CA ARG A 69 12.94 -23.06 -1.49
C ARG A 69 11.51 -22.57 -1.65
N HIS A 70 10.61 -23.11 -0.83
CA HIS A 70 9.24 -22.61 -0.71
C HIS A 70 9.22 -21.13 -0.28
N LEU A 71 8.18 -20.42 -0.67
CA LEU A 71 8.00 -19.00 -0.35
C LEU A 71 7.96 -18.75 1.16
N GLY A 72 7.37 -19.66 1.93
CA GLY A 72 7.35 -19.60 3.40
C GLY A 72 8.75 -19.64 4.02
N THR A 73 9.68 -20.41 3.43
CA THR A 73 11.09 -20.46 3.86
C THR A 73 11.78 -19.13 3.58
N TRP A 74 11.48 -18.48 2.45
CA TRP A 74 11.98 -17.14 2.16
C TRP A 74 11.40 -16.12 3.13
N SER A 75 10.08 -16.14 3.37
CA SER A 75 9.42 -15.28 4.37
C SER A 75 10.12 -15.37 5.72
N ALA A 76 10.32 -16.60 6.23
CA ALA A 76 11.00 -16.83 7.51
C ALA A 76 12.43 -16.26 7.52
N ALA A 77 13.20 -16.40 6.44
CA ALA A 77 14.56 -15.89 6.36
C ALA A 77 14.63 -14.35 6.41
N TYR A 78 13.70 -13.65 5.76
CA TYR A 78 13.63 -12.18 5.85
C TYR A 78 13.13 -11.72 7.22
N LEU A 79 12.16 -12.41 7.83
CA LEU A 79 11.72 -12.13 9.21
C LEU A 79 12.85 -12.33 10.21
N GLU A 80 13.60 -13.42 10.09
CA GLU A 80 14.75 -13.69 10.97
C GLU A 80 15.80 -12.58 10.84
N HIS A 81 16.06 -12.08 9.64
CA HIS A 81 16.95 -10.94 9.43
C HIS A 81 16.43 -9.66 10.09
N ALA A 82 15.12 -9.38 10.00
CA ALA A 82 14.51 -8.25 10.71
C ALA A 82 14.63 -8.40 12.23
N GLN A 83 14.27 -9.58 12.77
CA GLN A 83 14.31 -9.88 14.20
C GLN A 83 15.72 -9.81 14.79
N LYS A 84 16.75 -10.24 14.05
CA LYS A 84 18.16 -10.07 14.47
C LYS A 84 18.57 -8.62 14.65
N ASN A 85 17.89 -7.69 13.97
CA ASN A 85 18.13 -6.26 14.05
C ASN A 85 17.09 -5.54 14.91
N PHE A 86 16.25 -6.26 15.66
CA PHE A 86 15.14 -5.70 16.45
C PHE A 86 15.58 -4.56 17.37
N GLN A 87 16.73 -4.71 18.04
CA GLN A 87 17.28 -3.73 18.98
C GLN A 87 17.71 -2.41 18.32
N THR A 88 17.78 -2.36 16.99
CA THR A 88 18.11 -1.14 16.22
C THR A 88 16.88 -0.33 15.83
N TYR A 89 15.68 -0.90 15.99
CA TYR A 89 14.44 -0.21 15.66
C TYR A 89 14.08 0.77 16.77
N PRO A 90 13.68 2.01 16.41
CA PRO A 90 13.30 3.01 17.40
C PRO A 90 12.02 2.63 18.16
N GLY A 91 11.20 1.74 17.58
CA GLY A 91 9.86 1.45 18.05
C GLY A 91 8.87 2.58 17.74
N PRO A 92 7.58 2.33 17.97
CA PRO A 92 6.56 3.35 17.79
C PRO A 92 6.80 4.50 18.76
N GLN A 93 6.59 5.71 18.25
CA GLN A 93 6.73 6.95 19.01
C GLN A 93 5.71 7.97 18.47
N PRO A 94 5.40 9.04 19.21
CA PRO A 94 4.57 10.11 18.68
C PRO A 94 5.05 10.59 17.31
N GLY A 95 4.14 10.58 16.33
CA GLY A 95 4.39 10.93 14.94
C GLY A 95 5.03 9.84 14.06
N LYS A 96 5.33 8.66 14.60
CA LYS A 96 5.83 7.47 13.85
C LYS A 96 5.26 6.17 14.44
N CYS A 97 4.02 5.85 14.08
CA CYS A 97 3.29 4.66 14.49
C CYS A 97 2.51 4.00 13.34
N GLY A 98 2.84 4.35 12.08
CA GLY A 98 2.19 3.82 10.89
C GLY A 98 2.87 2.54 10.38
N VAL A 99 2.59 2.18 9.12
CA VAL A 99 3.11 0.94 8.51
C VAL A 99 4.63 0.96 8.24
N MET A 100 5.31 2.09 8.44
CA MET A 100 6.77 2.20 8.41
C MET A 100 7.45 1.68 9.67
N ASP A 101 6.71 1.48 10.77
CA ASP A 101 7.30 1.04 12.03
C ASP A 101 7.51 -0.48 12.05
N ASP A 102 8.78 -0.90 12.13
CA ASP A 102 9.15 -2.32 12.10
C ASP A 102 8.62 -3.10 13.30
N VAL A 103 8.54 -2.50 14.50
CA VAL A 103 8.08 -3.20 15.71
C VAL A 103 6.60 -3.52 15.59
N LEU A 104 5.78 -2.51 15.23
CA LEU A 104 4.35 -2.71 15.00
C LEU A 104 4.09 -3.71 13.87
N CYS A 105 4.86 -3.64 12.78
CA CYS A 105 4.69 -4.57 11.66
C CYS A 105 5.09 -6.01 12.04
N LEU A 106 6.18 -6.20 12.80
CA LEU A 106 6.60 -7.52 13.27
C LEU A 106 5.59 -8.13 14.24
N LEU A 107 5.04 -7.34 15.16
CA LEU A 107 3.97 -7.78 16.06
C LEU A 107 2.71 -8.17 15.28
N ALA A 108 2.29 -7.33 14.32
CA ALA A 108 1.10 -7.61 13.53
C ALA A 108 1.24 -8.87 12.67
N ILE A 109 2.37 -9.03 11.97
CA ILE A 109 2.65 -10.22 11.16
C ILE A 109 2.78 -11.47 12.06
N GLY A 110 3.50 -11.35 13.18
CA GLY A 110 3.65 -12.40 14.17
C GLY A 110 2.30 -12.89 14.68
N ALA A 111 1.50 -11.98 15.26
CA ALA A 111 0.18 -12.28 15.79
C ALA A 111 -0.75 -12.88 14.72
N ALA A 112 -0.76 -12.34 13.50
CA ALA A 112 -1.61 -12.85 12.43
C ALA A 112 -1.21 -14.26 11.97
N SER A 113 0.09 -14.58 11.96
CA SER A 113 0.61 -15.87 11.47
C SER A 113 0.66 -16.97 12.53
N SER A 114 1.06 -16.66 13.76
CA SER A 114 1.17 -17.62 14.88
C SER A 114 -0.13 -17.75 15.69
N LYS A 115 -1.04 -16.77 15.58
CA LYS A 115 -2.26 -16.64 16.41
C LYS A 115 -1.96 -16.50 17.92
N GLU A 116 -0.78 -15.97 18.24
CA GLU A 116 -0.36 -15.68 19.61
C GLU A 116 -1.05 -14.42 20.13
N ALA A 117 -1.83 -14.58 21.20
CA ALA A 117 -2.62 -13.50 21.77
C ALA A 117 -1.77 -12.40 22.41
N GLU A 118 -0.61 -12.77 22.97
CA GLU A 118 0.35 -11.84 23.60
C GLU A 118 0.85 -10.80 22.59
N MET A 119 1.25 -11.22 21.38
CA MET A 119 1.66 -10.29 20.32
C MET A 119 0.54 -9.33 19.89
N ALA A 120 -0.72 -9.78 19.92
CA ALA A 120 -1.86 -8.92 19.64
C ALA A 120 -2.12 -7.91 20.78
N GLN A 121 -1.89 -8.32 22.03
CA GLN A 121 -1.95 -7.43 23.20
C GLN A 121 -0.83 -6.40 23.16
N ASP A 122 0.41 -6.82 22.93
CA ASP A 122 1.58 -5.93 22.77
C ASP A 122 1.34 -4.90 21.66
N LEU A 123 0.73 -5.31 20.54
CA LEU A 123 0.37 -4.38 19.47
C LEU A 123 -0.63 -3.32 19.97
N CYS A 124 -1.62 -3.71 20.77
CA CYS A 124 -2.64 -2.80 21.33
C CYS A 124 -2.09 -1.92 22.47
N ASP A 125 -1.07 -2.39 23.21
CA ASP A 125 -0.44 -1.65 24.29
C ASP A 125 0.30 -0.40 23.78
N TYR A 126 0.78 -0.42 22.53
CA TYR A 126 1.31 0.76 21.84
C TYR A 126 0.25 1.80 21.43
N SER A 127 -1.02 1.59 21.80
CA SER A 127 -2.06 2.61 21.59
C SER A 127 -1.75 3.92 22.31
N ALA A 128 -0.99 3.91 23.40
CA ALA A 128 -0.61 5.14 24.10
C ALA A 128 0.15 6.12 23.19
N GLU A 129 1.16 5.65 22.45
CA GLU A 129 1.91 6.46 21.48
C GLU A 129 1.06 6.88 20.29
N VAL A 130 0.14 5.99 19.86
CA VAL A 130 -0.78 6.26 18.75
C VAL A 130 -1.80 7.35 19.12
N LEU A 131 -2.31 7.32 20.35
CA LEU A 131 -3.33 8.25 20.84
C LEU A 131 -2.73 9.59 21.29
N ASP A 132 -1.40 9.69 21.42
CA ASP A 132 -0.71 10.95 21.74
C ASP A 132 -1.10 12.08 20.76
N PRO A 133 -1.50 13.28 21.23
CA PRO A 133 -1.94 14.38 20.37
C PRO A 133 -0.94 14.80 19.27
N ASP A 134 0.36 14.60 19.47
CA ASP A 134 1.41 14.95 18.52
C ASP A 134 1.56 13.90 17.40
N THR A 135 0.84 12.78 17.49
CA THR A 135 0.84 11.75 16.45
C THR A 135 0.09 12.18 15.20
N GLU A 136 0.68 11.86 14.04
CA GLU A 136 0.15 12.14 12.71
C GLU A 136 -0.99 11.17 12.35
N ASN A 137 -1.89 11.57 11.46
CA ASN A 137 -3.05 10.73 11.10
C ASN A 137 -2.85 9.89 9.84
N GLU A 138 -1.88 10.20 9.00
CA GLU A 138 -1.73 9.59 7.68
C GLU A 138 -1.27 8.12 7.73
N TRP A 139 -1.25 7.44 6.58
CA TRP A 139 -1.11 5.97 6.56
C TRP A 139 0.33 5.51 6.75
N LEU A 140 1.34 6.28 6.33
CA LEU A 140 2.71 5.78 6.32
C LEU A 140 3.34 5.77 7.72
N TYR A 141 3.16 6.85 8.46
CA TYR A 141 3.73 7.11 9.79
C TYR A 141 2.68 7.32 10.88
N GLY A 142 1.39 7.42 10.52
CA GLY A 142 0.34 7.82 11.46
C GLY A 142 -0.69 6.75 11.80
N ARG A 143 -1.73 7.21 12.49
CA ARG A 143 -2.85 6.42 13.02
C ARG A 143 -3.55 5.57 11.96
N ALA A 144 -3.70 6.08 10.72
CA ALA A 144 -4.33 5.33 9.64
C ALA A 144 -3.51 4.08 9.26
N GLY A 145 -2.18 4.12 9.38
CA GLY A 145 -1.32 2.96 9.19
C GLY A 145 -1.49 1.92 10.28
N TYR A 146 -1.58 2.38 11.53
CA TYR A 146 -1.85 1.51 12.67
C TYR A 146 -3.21 0.79 12.55
N LEU A 147 -4.26 1.47 12.06
CA LEU A 147 -5.55 0.84 11.78
C LEU A 147 -5.44 -0.32 10.78
N TYR A 148 -4.59 -0.20 9.76
CA TYR A 148 -4.30 -1.32 8.85
C TYR A 148 -3.73 -2.52 9.61
N LEU A 149 -2.74 -2.30 10.47
CA LEU A 149 -2.10 -3.36 11.27
C LEU A 149 -3.08 -4.02 12.23
N LEU A 150 -3.95 -3.26 12.90
CA LEU A 150 -5.01 -3.82 13.74
C LEU A 150 -5.97 -4.70 12.95
N ARG A 151 -6.37 -4.29 11.73
CA ARG A 151 -7.22 -5.12 10.86
C ARG A 151 -6.52 -6.40 10.41
N LEU A 152 -5.22 -6.32 10.11
CA LEU A 152 -4.41 -7.49 9.72
C LEU A 152 -4.46 -8.57 10.80
N VAL A 153 -4.35 -8.16 12.07
CA VAL A 153 -4.40 -9.07 13.21
C VAL A 153 -5.82 -9.57 13.48
N LYS A 154 -6.83 -8.69 13.39
CA LYS A 154 -8.22 -8.97 13.78
C LYS A 154 -8.79 -10.26 13.18
N ALA A 155 -8.50 -10.52 11.91
CA ALA A 155 -9.02 -11.69 11.19
C ALA A 155 -8.53 -13.03 11.79
N SER A 156 -7.39 -13.04 12.48
CA SER A 156 -6.81 -14.25 13.07
C SER A 156 -7.37 -14.62 14.44
N PHE A 157 -8.18 -13.76 15.07
CA PHE A 157 -8.67 -13.91 16.45
C PHE A 157 -10.21 -13.93 16.56
N ILE A 158 -10.91 -14.31 15.49
CA ILE A 158 -12.39 -14.40 15.46
C ILE A 158 -12.92 -15.37 16.54
N ASP A 159 -12.13 -16.37 16.91
CA ASP A 159 -12.43 -17.39 17.93
C ASP A 159 -11.99 -17.00 19.35
N LYS A 160 -11.39 -15.82 19.56
CA LYS A 160 -10.97 -15.31 20.88
C LYS A 160 -11.66 -13.98 21.19
N PRO A 161 -12.89 -14.00 21.75
CA PRO A 161 -13.71 -12.81 21.94
C PRO A 161 -13.04 -11.70 22.74
N GLU A 162 -12.20 -12.04 23.72
CA GLU A 162 -11.47 -11.09 24.55
C GLU A 162 -10.43 -10.30 23.75
N ILE A 163 -9.66 -10.97 22.89
CA ILE A 163 -8.67 -10.32 22.02
C ILE A 163 -9.37 -9.54 20.91
N LEU A 164 -10.44 -10.10 20.35
CA LEU A 164 -11.24 -9.41 19.34
C LEU A 164 -11.86 -8.13 19.89
N LYS A 165 -12.32 -8.15 21.15
CA LYS A 165 -12.83 -6.97 21.84
C LYS A 165 -11.72 -5.94 22.03
N LEU A 166 -10.57 -6.34 22.55
CA LEU A 166 -9.41 -5.45 22.74
C LEU A 166 -9.04 -4.73 21.43
N ILE A 167 -8.82 -5.49 20.35
CA ILE A 167 -8.50 -4.91 19.03
C ILE A 167 -9.60 -3.95 18.56
N THR A 168 -10.87 -4.30 18.76
CA THR A 168 -12.00 -3.46 18.32
C THR A 168 -12.11 -2.17 19.14
N ASP A 169 -11.92 -2.24 20.46
CA ASP A 169 -11.91 -1.05 21.32
C ASP A 169 -10.75 -0.13 20.91
N THR A 170 -9.54 -0.67 20.73
CA THR A 170 -8.37 0.11 20.26
C THR A 170 -8.61 0.74 18.89
N GLN A 171 -9.25 0.03 17.96
CA GLN A 171 -9.64 0.59 16.66
C GLN A 171 -10.60 1.78 16.81
N ASP A 172 -11.59 1.66 17.68
CA ASP A 172 -12.58 2.69 17.93
C ASP A 172 -11.93 3.95 18.55
N ASP A 173 -11.08 3.77 19.56
CA ASP A 173 -10.33 4.86 20.22
C ASP A 173 -9.44 5.63 19.22
N VAL A 174 -8.70 4.90 18.39
CA VAL A 174 -7.82 5.49 17.38
C VAL A 174 -8.62 6.30 16.35
N ILE A 175 -9.77 5.77 15.90
CA ILE A 175 -10.62 6.48 14.94
C ILE A 175 -11.22 7.72 15.58
N ASP A 176 -11.67 7.65 16.82
CA ASP A 176 -12.27 8.79 17.50
C ASP A 176 -11.24 9.94 17.63
N VAL A 177 -9.98 9.65 17.97
CA VAL A 177 -8.89 10.66 17.95
C VAL A 177 -8.64 11.24 16.55
N ILE A 178 -8.64 10.41 15.49
CA ILE A 178 -8.50 10.93 14.11
C ILE A 178 -9.66 11.88 13.78
N LEU A 179 -10.89 11.54 14.19
CA LEU A 179 -12.08 12.31 13.88
C LEU A 179 -12.15 13.63 14.68
N GLU A 180 -11.61 13.66 15.89
CA GLU A 180 -11.46 14.85 16.74
C GLU A 180 -10.34 15.79 16.28
N THR A 181 -9.37 15.29 15.51
CA THR A 181 -8.30 16.13 14.96
C THR A 181 -8.86 17.20 14.01
N PRO A 182 -8.44 18.48 14.12
CA PRO A 182 -8.88 19.54 13.21
C PRO A 182 -8.64 19.22 11.73
N ARG A 183 -9.67 19.44 10.91
CA ARG A 183 -9.62 19.24 9.45
C ARG A 183 -9.30 20.55 8.71
N PRO A 184 -8.63 20.50 7.55
CA PRO A 184 -8.12 19.30 6.88
C PRO A 184 -6.95 18.69 7.66
N TRP A 185 -6.86 17.35 7.67
CA TRP A 185 -5.74 16.65 8.28
C TRP A 185 -4.43 17.05 7.58
N LYS A 186 -3.38 17.27 8.36
CA LYS A 186 -2.07 17.70 7.88
C LYS A 186 -1.02 16.67 8.27
N TRP A 187 0.02 16.58 7.46
CA TRP A 187 1.27 15.91 7.78
C TRP A 187 2.40 16.88 7.43
N HIS A 188 3.33 17.12 8.36
CA HIS A 188 4.34 18.19 8.24
C HIS A 188 3.74 19.54 7.79
N GLY A 189 2.60 19.91 8.38
CA GLY A 189 1.90 21.17 8.12
C GLY A 189 1.18 21.28 6.77
N LYS A 190 1.24 20.26 5.91
CA LYS A 190 0.57 20.25 4.59
C LYS A 190 -0.65 19.35 4.57
N ALA A 191 -1.74 19.82 3.98
CA ALA A 191 -2.97 19.05 3.80
C ALA A 191 -2.87 18.17 2.54
N TYR A 192 -2.33 16.96 2.68
CA TYR A 192 -2.20 16.02 1.56
C TYR A 192 -3.54 15.39 1.19
N VAL A 193 -3.69 15.05 -0.09
CA VAL A 193 -4.95 14.47 -0.62
C VAL A 193 -4.84 12.96 -0.81
N GLY A 194 -3.70 12.47 -1.34
CA GLY A 194 -3.53 11.09 -1.82
C GLY A 194 -3.62 9.97 -0.77
N ALA A 195 -3.37 8.74 -1.21
CA ALA A 195 -3.59 7.53 -0.41
C ALA A 195 -2.55 7.29 0.70
N VAL A 196 -1.31 7.75 0.52
CA VAL A 196 -0.21 7.47 1.47
C VAL A 196 -0.21 8.49 2.60
N HIS A 197 -0.10 9.78 2.26
CA HIS A 197 0.04 10.86 3.26
C HIS A 197 -1.24 11.66 3.51
N GLY A 198 -2.34 11.35 2.81
CA GLY A 198 -3.45 12.27 2.65
C GLY A 198 -4.81 11.73 3.05
N ALA A 199 -5.81 12.59 2.85
CA ALA A 199 -7.17 12.37 3.32
C ALA A 199 -7.85 11.13 2.70
N PHE A 200 -7.57 10.78 1.43
CA PHE A 200 -8.09 9.53 0.85
C PHE A 200 -7.52 8.30 1.57
N GLY A 201 -6.25 8.34 1.95
CA GLY A 201 -5.61 7.35 2.82
C GLY A 201 -6.38 7.18 4.12
N ILE A 202 -6.50 8.27 4.87
CA ILE A 202 -7.13 8.31 6.19
C ILE A 202 -8.58 7.81 6.12
N ILE A 203 -9.39 8.34 5.21
CA ILE A 203 -10.79 7.94 5.04
C ILE A 203 -10.90 6.44 4.72
N THR A 204 -10.05 5.94 3.82
CA THR A 204 -10.06 4.51 3.45
C THR A 204 -9.80 3.63 4.68
N GLN A 205 -8.80 3.97 5.48
CA GLN A 205 -8.44 3.19 6.66
C GLN A 205 -9.51 3.24 7.76
N ILE A 206 -10.19 4.38 7.95
CA ILE A 206 -11.32 4.47 8.88
C ILE A 206 -12.50 3.63 8.38
N VAL A 207 -12.89 3.80 7.12
CA VAL A 207 -14.07 3.13 6.56
C VAL A 207 -13.87 1.62 6.53
N LEU A 208 -12.72 1.11 6.08
CA LEU A 208 -12.47 -0.34 6.06
C LEU A 208 -12.40 -0.98 7.46
N THR A 209 -12.21 -0.18 8.52
CA THR A 209 -12.21 -0.69 9.90
C THR A 209 -13.60 -0.98 10.42
N ASN A 210 -14.56 -0.08 10.18
CA ASN A 210 -15.97 -0.32 10.49
C ASN A 210 -16.86 0.53 9.57
N PRO A 211 -17.24 0.00 8.39
CA PRO A 211 -17.87 0.81 7.35
C PRO A 211 -19.19 1.40 7.80
N THR A 212 -20.05 0.60 8.42
CA THR A 212 -21.38 1.01 8.88
C THR A 212 -21.32 2.12 9.93
N LYS A 213 -20.34 2.06 10.84
CA LYS A 213 -20.19 3.06 11.93
C LYS A 213 -19.63 4.38 11.43
N TYR A 214 -18.67 4.36 10.51
CA TYR A 214 -17.85 5.53 10.21
C TYR A 214 -18.06 6.15 8.82
N ALA A 215 -18.51 5.41 7.82
CA ALA A 215 -18.75 5.99 6.49
C ALA A 215 -19.74 7.19 6.53
N PRO A 216 -20.88 7.14 7.26
CA PRO A 216 -21.79 8.29 7.35
C PRO A 216 -21.14 9.55 7.94
N LYS A 217 -20.13 9.40 8.83
CA LYS A 217 -19.42 10.52 9.47
C LYS A 217 -18.41 11.21 8.54
N LEU A 218 -18.10 10.62 7.40
CA LEU A 218 -17.07 11.06 6.45
C LEU A 218 -17.64 11.45 5.08
N GLU A 219 -18.96 11.39 4.91
CA GLU A 219 -19.61 11.63 3.62
C GLU A 219 -19.35 13.05 3.10
N MET A 220 -19.46 14.07 3.96
CA MET A 220 -19.23 15.45 3.57
C MET A 220 -17.78 15.71 3.21
N GLU A 221 -16.84 15.16 3.97
CA GLU A 221 -15.40 15.24 3.70
C GLU A 221 -15.06 14.62 2.35
N LEU A 222 -15.56 13.42 2.09
CA LEU A 222 -15.36 12.75 0.81
C LEU A 222 -15.98 13.53 -0.35
N ALA A 223 -17.19 14.06 -0.17
CA ALA A 223 -17.85 14.89 -1.17
C ALA A 223 -17.04 16.14 -1.53
N VAL A 224 -16.41 16.80 -0.55
CA VAL A 224 -15.52 17.94 -0.76
C VAL A 224 -14.23 17.50 -1.46
N LEU A 225 -13.61 16.39 -1.04
CA LEU A 225 -12.37 15.88 -1.65
C LEU A 225 -12.54 15.59 -3.14
N LEU A 226 -13.69 15.02 -3.54
CA LEU A 226 -14.02 14.74 -4.93
C LEU A 226 -14.07 16.01 -5.81
N THR A 227 -14.29 17.19 -5.23
CA THR A 227 -14.30 18.47 -5.98
C THR A 227 -12.91 18.94 -6.40
N TYR A 228 -11.84 18.43 -5.79
CA TYR A 228 -10.46 18.78 -6.15
C TYR A 228 -9.93 18.03 -7.36
N GLN A 229 -10.73 17.15 -8.00
CA GLN A 229 -10.31 16.50 -9.23
C GLN A 229 -10.09 17.53 -10.34
N TYR A 230 -8.90 17.52 -10.94
CA TYR A 230 -8.57 18.37 -12.08
C TYR A 230 -9.39 17.99 -13.32
N GLU A 231 -9.45 18.90 -14.29
CA GLU A 231 -10.06 18.62 -15.60
C GLU A 231 -9.43 17.41 -16.30
N SER A 232 -8.13 17.22 -16.11
CA SER A 232 -7.36 16.07 -16.60
C SER A 232 -7.74 14.73 -15.98
N GLY A 233 -8.61 14.72 -14.96
CA GLY A 233 -8.97 13.53 -14.17
C GLY A 233 -8.01 13.21 -13.02
N ASN A 234 -6.86 13.89 -12.93
CA ASN A 234 -5.93 13.72 -11.83
C ASN A 234 -6.39 14.41 -10.53
N PHE A 235 -5.68 14.17 -9.43
CA PHE A 235 -5.87 14.84 -8.16
C PHE A 235 -4.59 15.58 -7.72
N PRO A 236 -4.70 16.71 -7.01
CA PRO A 236 -3.55 17.39 -6.44
C PRO A 236 -2.84 16.51 -5.40
N SER A 237 -1.54 16.74 -5.20
CA SER A 237 -0.81 16.11 -4.09
C SER A 237 -1.29 16.62 -2.73
N SER A 238 -1.61 17.91 -2.65
CA SER A 238 -1.97 18.64 -1.43
C SER A 238 -2.86 19.84 -1.73
N ILE A 239 -3.50 20.38 -0.70
CA ILE A 239 -4.32 21.60 -0.74
C ILE A 239 -3.56 22.74 -0.04
N PRO A 240 -3.51 23.96 -0.63
CA PRO A 240 -4.09 24.35 -1.91
C PRO A 240 -3.46 23.61 -3.12
N PRO A 241 -4.22 23.35 -4.20
CA PRO A 241 -3.71 22.64 -5.37
C PRO A 241 -2.50 23.33 -5.98
N GLU A 242 -1.46 22.55 -6.29
CA GLU A 242 -0.29 23.02 -7.01
C GLU A 242 -0.32 22.55 -8.48
N LYS A 243 0.74 21.88 -8.94
CA LYS A 243 0.92 21.41 -10.31
C LYS A 243 0.31 20.03 -10.50
N ASP A 244 -0.55 19.90 -11.50
CA ASP A 244 -1.05 18.62 -11.99
C ASP A 244 0.07 17.83 -12.71
N ARG A 245 0.81 17.03 -11.93
CA ARG A 245 2.01 16.32 -12.42
C ARG A 245 2.13 14.88 -11.94
N LEU A 246 1.79 14.61 -10.70
CA LEU A 246 2.02 13.29 -10.08
C LEU A 246 0.83 12.38 -10.37
N VAL A 247 1.12 11.24 -10.99
CA VAL A 247 0.13 10.18 -11.28
C VAL A 247 0.68 8.91 -10.62
N GLN A 248 0.57 8.86 -9.30
CA GLN A 248 1.20 7.85 -8.43
C GLN A 248 0.21 7.42 -7.33
N ILE A 249 0.44 6.28 -6.68
CA ILE A 249 -0.36 5.87 -5.52
C ILE A 249 -0.19 6.86 -4.37
N CYS A 250 1.04 7.29 -4.08
CA CYS A 250 1.28 8.28 -3.03
C CYS A 250 0.61 9.64 -3.32
N HIS A 251 0.63 10.09 -4.58
CA HIS A 251 0.10 11.38 -4.99
C HIS A 251 -0.51 11.31 -6.40
N GLY A 252 -1.83 11.50 -6.47
CA GLY A 252 -2.57 11.60 -7.73
C GLY A 252 -3.65 10.55 -7.90
N ALA A 253 -4.17 10.46 -9.12
CA ALA A 253 -5.29 9.60 -9.50
C ALA A 253 -5.14 8.13 -9.10
N PRO A 254 -4.00 7.44 -9.26
CA PRO A 254 -3.90 6.01 -8.94
C PRO A 254 -4.33 5.67 -7.52
N GLY A 255 -3.75 6.37 -6.52
CA GLY A 255 -4.07 6.13 -5.12
C GLY A 255 -5.53 6.45 -4.81
N VAL A 256 -6.03 7.58 -5.35
CA VAL A 256 -7.43 8.00 -5.14
C VAL A 256 -8.42 7.01 -5.75
N VAL A 257 -8.18 6.54 -6.98
CA VAL A 257 -9.03 5.56 -7.65
C VAL A 257 -9.05 4.24 -6.88
N ILE A 258 -7.90 3.78 -6.39
CA ILE A 258 -7.79 2.57 -5.57
C ILE A 258 -8.58 2.73 -4.26
N SER A 259 -8.39 3.85 -3.56
CA SER A 259 -9.15 4.18 -2.34
C SER A 259 -10.66 4.17 -2.59
N LEU A 260 -11.11 4.88 -3.63
CA LEU A 260 -12.52 5.01 -3.98
C LEU A 260 -13.16 3.67 -4.34
N GLN A 261 -12.46 2.82 -5.10
CA GLN A 261 -12.95 1.48 -5.41
C GLN A 261 -13.18 0.63 -4.16
N SER A 262 -12.33 0.77 -3.14
CA SER A 262 -12.46 0.04 -1.88
C SER A 262 -13.61 0.50 -1.00
N ILE A 263 -14.07 1.75 -1.13
CA ILE A 263 -15.04 2.33 -0.20
C ILE A 263 -16.37 2.74 -0.82
N ARG A 264 -16.48 2.76 -2.16
CA ARG A 264 -17.65 3.30 -2.89
C ARG A 264 -19.00 2.75 -2.45
N GLU A 265 -19.05 1.47 -2.08
CA GLU A 265 -20.29 0.80 -1.67
C GLU A 265 -20.86 1.35 -0.37
N TYR A 266 -20.01 1.95 0.47
CA TYR A 266 -20.39 2.54 1.76
C TYR A 266 -20.85 4.00 1.65
N PHE A 267 -20.82 4.59 0.45
CA PHE A 267 -21.26 5.97 0.17
C PHE A 267 -22.31 6.02 -0.95
N PRO A 268 -23.50 5.41 -0.76
CA PRO A 268 -24.52 5.31 -1.80
C PRO A 268 -25.01 6.67 -2.33
N SER A 269 -25.04 7.70 -1.48
CA SER A 269 -25.38 9.09 -1.82
C SER A 269 -24.36 9.75 -2.76
N LEU A 270 -23.11 9.28 -2.77
CA LEU A 270 -22.01 9.79 -3.59
C LEU A 270 -21.69 8.88 -4.77
N LYS A 271 -22.43 7.78 -4.96
CA LYS A 271 -22.14 6.75 -5.98
C LYS A 271 -21.81 7.35 -7.34
N ASP A 272 -22.67 8.20 -7.89
CA ASP A 272 -22.46 8.77 -9.23
C ASP A 272 -21.23 9.69 -9.30
N LYS A 273 -20.93 10.43 -8.21
CA LYS A 273 -19.74 11.28 -8.13
C LYS A 273 -18.46 10.44 -8.05
N ILE A 274 -18.49 9.36 -7.27
CA ILE A 274 -17.37 8.43 -7.12
C ILE A 274 -17.09 7.71 -8.43
N GLU A 275 -18.11 7.16 -9.09
CA GLU A 275 -17.96 6.47 -10.39
C GLU A 275 -17.42 7.42 -11.47
N LYS A 276 -17.92 8.66 -11.52
CA LYS A 276 -17.39 9.69 -12.43
C LYS A 276 -15.93 10.03 -12.13
N ALA A 277 -15.57 10.15 -10.86
CA ALA A 277 -14.20 10.42 -10.46
C ALA A 277 -13.26 9.25 -10.80
N ILE A 278 -13.70 8.01 -10.60
CA ILE A 278 -12.97 6.79 -10.97
C ILE A 278 -12.74 6.75 -12.49
N ALA A 279 -13.79 6.98 -13.30
CA ALA A 279 -13.69 6.96 -14.76
C ALA A 279 -12.65 7.97 -15.27
N LYS A 280 -12.76 9.23 -14.86
CA LYS A 280 -11.79 10.28 -15.21
C LYS A 280 -10.38 9.99 -14.68
N GLY A 281 -10.28 9.45 -13.47
CA GLY A 281 -9.02 9.04 -12.88
C GLY A 281 -8.32 7.98 -13.73
N ARG A 282 -9.07 7.01 -14.26
CA ARG A 282 -8.52 5.98 -15.16
C ARG A 282 -8.09 6.55 -16.50
N GLU A 283 -8.85 7.46 -17.10
CA GLU A 283 -8.42 8.17 -18.31
C GLU A 283 -7.06 8.87 -18.11
N CYS A 284 -6.91 9.58 -16.99
CA CYS A 284 -5.62 10.18 -16.61
C CYS A 284 -4.49 9.15 -16.50
N ILE A 285 -4.76 8.00 -15.89
CA ILE A 285 -3.77 6.95 -15.68
C ILE A 285 -3.38 6.30 -17.02
N LEU A 286 -4.34 6.07 -17.91
CA LEU A 286 -4.06 5.55 -19.25
C LEU A 286 -3.16 6.48 -20.05
N GLU A 287 -3.33 7.79 -19.91
CA GLU A 287 -2.52 8.79 -20.62
C GLU A 287 -1.13 8.97 -20.00
N ARG A 288 -1.03 8.99 -18.66
CA ARG A 288 0.16 9.50 -17.94
C ARG A 288 0.75 8.53 -16.90
N GLY A 289 0.22 7.32 -16.79
CA GLY A 289 0.54 6.36 -15.74
C GLY A 289 1.70 5.40 -16.04
N LEU A 290 2.21 5.36 -17.27
CA LEU A 290 3.41 4.60 -17.63
C LEU A 290 4.67 5.39 -17.21
N LEU A 291 4.97 5.41 -15.91
CA LEU A 291 6.02 6.27 -15.36
C LEU A 291 7.44 5.84 -15.76
N THR A 292 8.35 6.82 -15.85
CA THR A 292 9.80 6.59 -16.06
C THR A 292 10.53 6.08 -14.80
N LYS A 293 9.82 6.00 -13.67
CA LYS A 293 10.37 5.45 -12.43
C LYS A 293 10.39 3.93 -12.47
N GLU A 294 11.33 3.35 -11.72
CA GLU A 294 11.38 1.90 -11.54
C GLU A 294 9.99 1.32 -11.20
N PRO A 295 9.53 0.26 -11.90
CA PRO A 295 8.23 -0.33 -11.66
C PRO A 295 8.06 -0.84 -10.22
N CYS A 296 7.20 -0.17 -9.46
CA CYS A 296 6.90 -0.44 -8.06
C CYS A 296 5.44 -0.07 -7.73
N LEU A 297 4.99 -0.35 -6.50
CA LEU A 297 3.63 -0.01 -6.07
C LEU A 297 3.45 1.50 -5.78
N CYS A 298 4.34 2.15 -5.04
CA CYS A 298 4.07 3.51 -4.54
C CYS A 298 3.94 4.55 -5.67
N HIS A 299 4.87 4.51 -6.62
CA HIS A 299 5.00 5.52 -7.65
C HIS A 299 5.65 4.98 -8.92
N GLY A 300 5.28 3.77 -9.31
CA GLY A 300 5.71 3.12 -10.54
C GLY A 300 4.52 2.52 -11.30
N ILE A 301 4.82 1.95 -12.46
CA ILE A 301 3.82 1.37 -13.38
C ILE A 301 2.99 0.27 -12.70
N SER A 302 3.64 -0.59 -11.90
CA SER A 302 2.98 -1.72 -11.24
C SER A 302 1.82 -1.27 -10.35
N GLY A 303 2.03 -0.27 -9.49
CA GLY A 303 0.97 0.26 -8.65
C GLY A 303 -0.12 1.00 -9.44
N ASN A 304 0.27 1.78 -10.45
CA ASN A 304 -0.67 2.47 -11.30
C ASN A 304 -1.62 1.51 -12.04
N ALA A 305 -1.10 0.35 -12.44
CA ALA A 305 -1.88 -0.68 -13.12
C ALA A 305 -3.06 -1.18 -12.27
N LEU A 306 -2.91 -1.27 -10.94
CA LEU A 306 -3.97 -1.75 -10.03
C LEU A 306 -5.24 -0.87 -10.03
N ALA A 307 -5.13 0.38 -10.49
CA ALA A 307 -6.27 1.28 -10.62
C ALA A 307 -7.09 1.04 -11.91
N LEU A 308 -6.57 0.26 -12.85
CA LEU A 308 -7.13 0.08 -14.19
C LEU A 308 -8.03 -1.16 -14.30
N GLU A 309 -8.84 -1.19 -15.35
CA GLU A 309 -9.63 -2.37 -15.72
C GLU A 309 -8.75 -3.44 -16.38
N ASP A 310 -9.23 -4.70 -16.42
CA ASP A 310 -8.41 -5.88 -16.74
C ASP A 310 -7.53 -5.73 -17.98
N LYS A 311 -8.11 -5.27 -19.09
CA LYS A 311 -7.40 -5.10 -20.36
C LYS A 311 -6.20 -4.14 -20.21
N ASP A 312 -6.41 -3.01 -19.57
CA ASP A 312 -5.39 -1.97 -19.44
C ASP A 312 -4.39 -2.29 -18.32
N PHE A 313 -4.85 -2.96 -17.27
CA PHE A 313 -4.02 -3.55 -16.22
C PHE A 313 -3.00 -4.52 -16.82
N GLU A 314 -3.45 -5.51 -17.61
CA GLU A 314 -2.54 -6.46 -18.27
C GLU A 314 -1.56 -5.77 -19.21
N HIS A 315 -2.03 -4.75 -19.94
CA HIS A 315 -1.17 -3.98 -20.84
C HIS A 315 -0.09 -3.20 -20.09
N PHE A 316 -0.44 -2.49 -19.02
CA PHE A 316 0.53 -1.76 -18.19
C PHE A 316 1.60 -2.69 -17.63
N LEU A 317 1.22 -3.90 -17.20
CA LEU A 317 2.19 -4.86 -16.67
C LEU A 317 3.24 -5.28 -17.71
N THR A 318 2.96 -5.19 -19.02
CA THR A 318 3.95 -5.52 -20.07
C THR A 318 5.22 -4.65 -19.98
N TYR A 319 5.11 -3.43 -19.44
CA TYR A 319 6.22 -2.50 -19.22
C TYR A 319 7.02 -2.78 -17.93
N THR A 320 6.59 -3.75 -17.14
CA THR A 320 7.20 -4.08 -15.84
C THR A 320 8.04 -5.35 -15.88
N THR A 321 8.23 -5.96 -17.05
CA THR A 321 9.09 -7.15 -17.17
C THR A 321 10.55 -6.79 -16.93
N GLY A 322 11.35 -7.77 -16.50
CA GLY A 322 12.79 -7.57 -16.34
C GLY A 322 13.51 -7.18 -17.65
N HIS A 323 12.96 -7.53 -18.81
CA HIS A 323 13.49 -7.10 -20.10
C HIS A 323 13.25 -5.60 -20.34
N GLU A 324 12.01 -5.14 -20.15
CA GLU A 324 11.66 -3.72 -20.31
C GLU A 324 12.42 -2.83 -19.33
N ILE A 325 12.56 -3.26 -18.06
CA ILE A 325 13.34 -2.53 -17.05
C ILE A 325 14.78 -2.33 -17.52
N LYS A 326 15.45 -3.39 -17.99
CA LYS A 326 16.82 -3.31 -18.51
C LYS A 326 16.92 -2.47 -19.78
N SER A 327 15.89 -2.50 -20.64
CA SER A 327 15.85 -1.65 -21.83
C SER A 327 15.76 -0.18 -21.44
N MET A 328 14.82 0.18 -20.56
CA MET A 328 14.65 1.55 -20.06
C MET A 328 15.91 2.07 -19.36
N GLU A 329 16.58 1.23 -18.58
CA GLU A 329 17.86 1.55 -17.93
C GLU A 329 18.95 1.84 -18.97
N LYS A 330 19.11 0.95 -19.97
CA LYS A 330 20.09 1.11 -21.04
C LYS A 330 19.88 2.40 -21.85
N ASP A 331 18.62 2.79 -22.04
CA ASP A 331 18.26 4.00 -22.78
C ASP A 331 18.32 5.27 -21.90
N GLY A 332 18.70 5.16 -20.62
CA GLY A 332 18.81 6.28 -19.69
C GLY A 332 17.46 6.90 -19.30
N LEU A 333 16.37 6.13 -19.46
CA LEU A 333 14.99 6.56 -19.23
C LEU A 333 14.46 6.16 -17.85
N LEU A 334 15.15 5.26 -17.15
CA LEU A 334 14.72 4.73 -15.85
C LEU A 334 15.29 5.55 -14.69
N ASP A 335 14.41 6.10 -13.85
CA ASP A 335 14.79 6.63 -12.54
C ASP A 335 14.84 5.45 -11.52
N PRO A 336 16.03 5.07 -11.00
CA PRO A 336 16.16 3.92 -10.12
C PRO A 336 15.49 4.13 -8.75
N SER A 337 14.99 3.05 -8.16
CA SER A 337 14.43 3.07 -6.81
C SER A 337 15.52 3.19 -5.74
N SER A 338 15.19 3.86 -4.64
CA SER A 338 16.03 3.87 -3.43
C SER A 338 15.87 2.60 -2.58
N ALA A 339 14.85 1.77 -2.86
CA ALA A 339 14.56 0.52 -2.17
C ALA A 339 14.04 -0.53 -3.18
N PRO A 340 14.88 -0.98 -4.12
CA PRO A 340 14.47 -1.84 -5.25
C PRO A 340 14.03 -3.26 -4.83
N GLU A 341 14.30 -3.68 -3.59
CA GLU A 341 13.81 -4.94 -3.03
C GLU A 341 12.35 -4.88 -2.57
N SER A 342 11.89 -3.68 -2.21
CA SER A 342 10.77 -3.49 -1.29
C SER A 342 9.38 -3.70 -1.87
N LEU A 343 8.40 -3.84 -0.98
CA LEU A 343 6.98 -3.89 -1.35
C LEU A 343 6.52 -2.61 -2.06
N PHE A 344 6.84 -1.43 -1.53
CA PHE A 344 6.36 -0.18 -2.12
C PHE A 344 7.31 0.45 -3.13
N GLY A 345 8.58 0.05 -3.15
CA GLY A 345 9.63 0.65 -3.97
C GLY A 345 10.21 -0.26 -5.05
N GLY A 346 9.91 -1.56 -5.12
CA GLY A 346 10.53 -2.40 -6.14
C GLY A 346 9.96 -3.81 -6.34
N GLU A 347 10.84 -4.81 -6.37
CA GLU A 347 10.60 -6.18 -6.82
C GLU A 347 9.48 -6.89 -6.05
N ALA A 348 9.41 -6.75 -4.72
CA ALA A 348 8.37 -7.44 -3.95
C ALA A 348 6.96 -6.93 -4.33
N GLY A 349 6.80 -5.61 -4.51
CA GLY A 349 5.56 -5.02 -5.01
C GLY A 349 5.23 -5.41 -6.44
N ARG A 350 6.25 -5.49 -7.30
CA ARG A 350 6.07 -5.97 -8.67
C ARG A 350 5.64 -7.44 -8.70
N ALA A 351 6.23 -8.29 -7.86
CA ALA A 351 5.80 -9.69 -7.70
C ALA A 351 4.32 -9.77 -7.29
N TRP A 352 3.90 -8.97 -6.30
CA TRP A 352 2.48 -8.91 -5.92
C TRP A 352 1.56 -8.57 -7.10
N THR A 353 1.90 -7.57 -7.92
CA THR A 353 1.07 -7.21 -9.08
C THR A 353 0.98 -8.31 -10.14
N TRP A 354 2.05 -9.09 -10.33
CA TRP A 354 2.01 -10.25 -11.22
C TRP A 354 1.17 -11.39 -10.64
N ALA A 355 1.18 -11.58 -9.33
CA ALA A 355 0.29 -12.55 -8.67
C ALA A 355 -1.19 -12.15 -8.80
N VAL A 356 -1.51 -10.85 -8.70
CA VAL A 356 -2.87 -10.33 -8.96
C VAL A 356 -3.31 -10.71 -10.37
N ALA A 357 -2.45 -10.55 -11.38
CA ALA A 357 -2.75 -10.95 -12.76
C ALA A 357 -2.87 -12.48 -12.94
N ASP A 358 -1.94 -13.25 -12.38
CA ASP A 358 -1.90 -14.72 -12.52
C ASP A 358 -3.13 -15.41 -11.91
N ARG A 359 -3.62 -14.89 -10.78
CA ARG A 359 -4.73 -15.50 -10.03
C ARG A 359 -6.07 -14.81 -10.27
N GLY A 360 -6.10 -13.75 -11.08
CA GLY A 360 -7.31 -12.95 -11.29
C GLY A 360 -7.85 -12.37 -10.00
N LEU A 361 -6.96 -11.91 -9.11
CA LEU A 361 -7.35 -11.36 -7.80
C LEU A 361 -8.02 -10.00 -7.97
N THR A 362 -8.84 -9.62 -6.98
CA THR A 362 -9.27 -8.23 -6.83
C THR A 362 -8.03 -7.33 -6.76
N LYS A 363 -7.99 -6.30 -7.62
CA LYS A 363 -6.84 -5.39 -7.75
C LYS A 363 -6.71 -4.51 -6.50
N ARG A 364 -5.97 -5.02 -5.51
CA ARG A 364 -5.69 -4.37 -4.22
C ARG A 364 -4.20 -4.16 -4.05
N VAL A 365 -3.84 -3.13 -3.29
CA VAL A 365 -2.47 -2.80 -2.90
C VAL A 365 -2.18 -3.53 -1.60
N LEU A 366 -1.24 -4.47 -1.64
CA LEU A 366 -0.79 -5.21 -0.47
C LEU A 366 -0.20 -4.26 0.57
N GLY A 367 -0.62 -4.37 1.83
CA GLY A 367 -0.22 -3.46 2.90
C GLY A 367 -1.16 -2.26 3.10
N TYR A 368 -2.21 -2.11 2.28
CA TYR A 368 -3.06 -0.91 2.29
C TYR A 368 -4.56 -1.24 2.31
N ASN A 369 -5.07 -1.96 1.32
CA ASN A 369 -6.50 -2.25 1.15
C ASN A 369 -6.78 -3.72 0.76
N ASP A 370 -5.84 -4.61 1.03
CA ASP A 370 -5.84 -6.02 0.64
C ASP A 370 -6.69 -6.94 1.54
N LEU A 371 -7.01 -6.51 2.76
CA LEU A 371 -7.67 -7.31 3.81
C LEU A 371 -9.19 -7.52 3.61
#